data_AF-R6SLF8-F1
#
_entry.id   AF-R6SLF8-F1
#
_cell.length_a   1.000
_cell.length_b   1.000
_cell.length_c   1.000
_cell.angle_alpha   90.00
_cell.angle_beta   90.00
_cell.angle_gamma   90.00
#
_symmetry.space_group_name_H-M   'P 1'
#
loop_
_entity.id
_entity.type
_entity.pdbx_description
1 polymer ?
#
loop_
_entity_poly.entity_id
_entity_poly.type
_entity_poly.pdbx_seq_one_letter_code
_entity_poly.pdbx_strand_id
1 'polypeptide(L)'
;MPDGSAGDFTQALMELGALVCVPNGAAKCGECPCQYDCYAAKNTCTDRLPVRSGLPPRRIEARTLLLMEWEGKYLLLRRPDRGLLAGLWEFPALPGVTDASGARNAAAGFGFAATDVRRLPDATHIFTHIEWHMQAYLLHGAPSTATPPVPGAVFATPEQMQKTYALPSAFATYRKLICM
;
A
#
# COMPACT_ATOMS: atom_id res chain seq x y z
N MET A 1 30.84 24.86 -5.71
CA MET A 1 30.77 23.55 -6.38
C MET A 1 31.98 23.47 -7.32
N PRO A 2 32.76 22.38 -7.33
CA PRO A 2 33.94 22.28 -8.19
C PRO A 2 33.54 22.23 -9.67
N ASP A 3 34.24 22.99 -10.51
CA ASP A 3 33.98 23.02 -11.95
C ASP A 3 34.21 21.64 -12.59
N GLY A 4 33.30 21.23 -13.47
CA GLY A 4 33.36 19.93 -14.16
C GLY A 4 33.02 18.71 -13.31
N SER A 5 32.76 18.84 -12.00
CA SER A 5 32.54 17.71 -11.08
C SER A 5 31.21 17.78 -10.30
N ALA A 6 30.19 18.39 -10.90
CA ALA A 6 28.89 18.58 -10.25
C ALA A 6 28.20 17.26 -9.84
N GLY A 7 28.39 16.21 -10.64
CA GLY A 7 27.89 14.86 -10.35
C GLY A 7 28.52 14.27 -9.09
N ASP A 8 29.86 14.21 -9.06
CA ASP A 8 30.61 13.68 -7.92
C ASP A 8 30.34 14.46 -6.63
N PHE A 9 30.27 15.80 -6.72
CA PHE A 9 29.94 16.65 -5.57
C PHE A 9 28.53 16.34 -5.02
N THR A 10 27.55 16.19 -5.91
CA THR A 10 26.16 15.89 -5.53
C THR A 10 26.05 14.49 -4.90
N GLN A 11 26.70 13.50 -5.51
CA GLN A 11 26.73 12.13 -4.98
C GLN A 11 27.42 12.08 -3.61
N ALA A 12 28.55 12.77 -3.45
CA ALA A 12 29.26 12.85 -2.18
C ALA A 12 28.38 13.45 -1.07
N LEU A 13 27.57 14.48 -1.39
CA LEU A 13 26.65 15.09 -0.42
C LEU A 13 25.50 14.15 -0.03
N MET A 14 24.92 13.42 -1.00
CA MET A 14 23.88 12.41 -0.72
C MET A 14 24.43 11.28 0.14
N GLU A 15 25.62 10.77 -0.19
CA GLU A 15 26.28 9.68 0.55
C GLU A 15 26.63 10.10 1.98
N LEU A 16 27.08 11.34 2.17
CA LEU A 16 27.32 11.91 3.50
C LEU A 16 26.04 11.87 4.35
N GLY A 17 24.89 12.25 3.79
CA GLY A 17 23.59 12.20 4.47
C GLY A 17 23.07 10.77 4.72
N ALA A 18 23.48 9.81 3.90
CA ALA A 18 23.06 8.41 4.01
C ALA A 18 23.90 7.61 5.03
N LEU A 19 25.21 7.88 5.13
CA LEU A 19 26.15 7.05 5.90
C LEU A 19 26.66 7.70 7.20
N VAL A 20 26.75 9.03 7.24
CA VAL A 20 27.44 9.77 8.33
C VAL A 20 26.49 10.75 9.02
N CYS A 21 25.93 11.70 8.29
CA CYS A 21 24.99 12.72 8.76
C CYS A 21 23.54 12.17 8.72
N VAL A 22 23.33 11.03 9.39
CA VAL A 22 22.09 10.26 9.30
C VAL A 22 20.92 10.90 10.08
N PRO A 23 19.68 10.84 9.56
CA PRO A 23 18.49 11.30 10.28
C PRO A 23 18.08 10.31 11.39
N ASN A 24 17.31 10.77 12.37
CA ASN A 24 16.68 9.94 13.41
C ASN A 24 17.65 9.09 14.24
N GLY A 25 18.92 9.47 14.30
CA GLY A 25 19.98 8.80 15.07
C GLY A 25 21.05 9.81 15.48
N ALA A 26 22.10 9.34 16.16
CA ALA A 26 23.27 10.16 16.44
C ALA A 26 24.12 10.26 15.17
N ALA A 27 24.15 11.44 14.54
CA ALA A 27 25.07 11.72 13.44
C ALA A 27 26.51 11.34 13.86
N LYS A 28 27.24 10.67 12.97
CA LYS A 28 28.61 10.20 13.22
C LYS A 28 29.61 11.33 13.05
N CYS A 29 29.47 12.39 13.84
CA CYS A 29 30.24 13.62 13.68
C CYS A 29 31.75 13.40 13.73
N GLY A 30 32.24 12.42 14.50
CA GLY A 30 33.68 12.08 14.54
C GLY A 30 34.23 11.45 13.26
N GLU A 31 33.36 10.95 12.37
CA GLU A 31 33.72 10.42 11.04
C GLU A 31 33.43 11.44 9.94
N CYS A 32 32.85 12.59 10.27
CA CYS A 32 32.36 13.55 9.29
C CYS A 32 33.50 14.40 8.72
N PRO A 33 33.78 14.35 7.40
CA PRO A 33 34.82 15.16 6.78
C PRO A 33 34.51 16.67 6.85
N CYS A 34 33.25 17.03 7.08
CA CYS A 34 32.78 18.40 7.21
C CYS A 34 32.59 18.85 8.68
N GLN A 35 32.99 18.04 9.66
CA GLN A 35 32.75 18.34 11.09
C GLN A 35 33.28 19.72 11.49
N TYR A 36 34.48 20.06 11.01
CA TYR A 36 35.16 21.30 11.35
C TYR A 36 34.39 22.56 10.92
N ASP A 37 33.60 22.49 9.85
CA ASP A 37 32.80 23.61 9.34
C ASP A 37 31.31 23.48 9.67
N CYS A 38 30.90 22.38 10.30
CA CYS A 38 29.51 22.10 10.59
C CYS A 38 28.99 22.95 11.76
N TYR A 39 28.07 23.87 11.45
CA TYR A 39 27.36 24.68 12.46
C TYR A 39 26.69 23.81 13.53
N ALA A 40 26.03 22.72 13.13
CA ALA A 40 25.29 21.87 14.04
C ALA A 40 26.21 21.15 15.04
N ALA A 41 27.39 20.70 14.59
CA ALA A 41 28.40 20.09 15.46
C ALA A 41 28.98 21.12 16.46
N LYS A 42 29.31 22.32 15.98
CA LYS A 42 29.84 23.42 16.82
C LYS A 42 28.87 23.87 17.91
N ASN A 43 27.57 23.83 17.62
CA ASN A 43 26.52 24.31 18.52
C ASN A 43 25.77 23.19 19.23
N THR A 44 26.24 21.94 19.13
CA THR A 44 25.63 20.76 19.76
C THR A 44 24.12 20.67 19.49
N CYS A 45 23.73 20.85 18.22
CA CYS A 45 22.31 20.84 17.81
C CYS A 45 22.04 19.91 16.62
N THR A 46 22.92 18.94 16.37
CA THR A 46 22.77 17.90 15.33
C THR A 46 21.54 17.01 15.53
N ASP A 47 21.08 16.86 16.77
CA ASP A 47 19.88 16.11 17.17
C ASP A 47 18.58 16.90 16.97
N ARG A 48 18.67 18.23 16.85
CA ARG A 48 17.51 19.13 16.70
C ARG A 48 17.30 19.59 15.26
N LEU A 49 18.23 19.28 14.37
CA LEU A 49 18.20 19.64 12.95
C LEU A 49 18.08 18.37 12.08
N PRO A 50 17.41 18.46 10.91
CA PRO A 50 16.60 19.60 10.45
C PRO A 50 15.29 19.69 11.24
N VAL A 51 14.82 20.92 11.49
CA VAL A 51 13.46 21.12 12.02
C VAL A 51 12.47 20.75 10.93
N ARG A 52 11.73 19.65 11.13
CA ARG A 52 10.66 19.22 10.23
C ARG A 52 9.32 19.64 10.82
N SER A 53 8.49 20.29 10.02
CA SER A 53 7.09 20.50 10.36
C SER A 53 6.39 19.14 10.48
N GLY A 54 5.46 19.03 11.42
CA GLY A 54 4.62 17.83 11.53
C GLY A 54 3.83 17.60 10.25
N LEU A 55 3.70 16.33 9.84
CA LEU A 55 2.81 15.97 8.75
C LEU A 55 1.35 16.22 9.19
N PRO A 56 0.47 16.70 8.30
CA PRO A 56 -0.95 16.81 8.62
C PRO A 56 -1.53 15.43 8.98
N PRO A 57 -2.59 15.37 9.80
CA PRO A 57 -3.25 14.11 10.12
C PRO A 57 -3.76 13.45 8.84
N ARG A 58 -3.60 12.13 8.75
CA ARG A 58 -4.06 11.37 7.59
C ARG A 58 -5.57 11.24 7.60
N ARG A 59 -6.16 11.23 6.41
CA ARG A 59 -7.59 10.92 6.25
C ARG A 59 -7.82 9.42 6.41
N ILE A 60 -8.67 9.02 7.35
CA ILE A 60 -9.04 7.62 7.54
C ILE A 60 -10.21 7.27 6.61
N GLU A 61 -10.06 6.19 5.85
CA GLU A 61 -11.10 5.61 4.99
C GLU A 61 -11.38 4.17 5.42
N ALA A 62 -12.59 3.91 5.92
CA ALA A 62 -13.05 2.55 6.16
C ALA A 62 -13.47 1.89 4.84
N ARG A 63 -13.11 0.62 4.66
CA ARG A 63 -13.47 -0.18 3.47
C ARG A 63 -13.81 -1.61 3.86
N THR A 64 -14.73 -2.22 3.12
CA THR A 64 -14.98 -3.67 3.20
C THR A 64 -14.59 -4.31 1.88
N LEU A 65 -13.62 -5.21 1.91
CA LEU A 65 -13.19 -5.99 0.74
C LEU A 65 -14.02 -7.28 0.62
N LEU A 66 -14.35 -7.64 -0.63
CA LEU A 66 -15.10 -8.82 -0.99
C LEU A 66 -14.19 -9.75 -1.80
N LEU A 67 -13.64 -10.75 -1.14
CA LEU A 67 -12.85 -11.79 -1.78
C LEU A 67 -13.81 -12.88 -2.28
N MET A 68 -14.36 -12.67 -3.47
CA MET A 68 -15.25 -13.64 -4.12
C MET A 68 -14.42 -14.72 -4.80
N GLU A 69 -14.52 -15.95 -4.31
CA GLU A 69 -13.74 -17.11 -4.73
C GLU A 69 -14.63 -18.12 -5.46
N TRP A 70 -14.19 -18.53 -6.65
CA TRP A 70 -14.81 -19.56 -7.47
C TRP A 70 -13.72 -20.38 -8.17
N GLU A 71 -13.70 -21.70 -7.91
CA GLU A 71 -12.75 -22.65 -8.51
C GLU A 71 -11.26 -22.26 -8.38
N GLY A 72 -10.87 -21.79 -7.20
CA GLY A 72 -9.51 -21.31 -6.90
C GLY A 72 -9.17 -19.96 -7.55
N LYS A 73 -10.16 -19.25 -8.12
CA LYS A 73 -10.00 -17.94 -8.74
C LYS A 73 -10.76 -16.88 -7.96
N TYR A 74 -10.23 -15.67 -7.96
CA TYR A 74 -10.84 -14.54 -7.28
C TYR A 74 -11.19 -13.44 -8.27
N LEU A 75 -12.32 -12.78 -8.04
CA LEU A 75 -12.71 -11.63 -8.84
C LEU A 75 -11.79 -10.44 -8.52
N LEU A 76 -11.16 -9.88 -9.57
CA LEU A 76 -10.36 -8.67 -9.50
C LEU A 76 -10.91 -7.61 -10.44
N LEU A 77 -10.82 -6.35 -10.00
CA LEU A 77 -11.17 -5.17 -10.76
C LEU A 77 -9.90 -4.38 -11.07
N ARG A 78 -9.83 -3.78 -12.26
CA ARG A 78 -8.76 -2.82 -12.57
C ARG A 78 -9.20 -1.43 -12.15
N ARG A 79 -8.37 -0.76 -11.35
CA ARG A 79 -8.61 0.63 -10.92
C ARG A 79 -8.52 1.57 -12.12
N PRO A 80 -9.28 2.68 -12.12
CA PRO A 80 -9.17 3.70 -13.16
C PRO A 80 -7.72 4.17 -13.34
N ASP A 81 -7.36 4.63 -14.54
CA ASP A 81 -6.00 5.08 -14.86
C ASP A 81 -5.62 6.44 -14.21
N ARG A 82 -6.44 6.94 -13.29
CA ARG A 82 -6.18 8.17 -12.50
C ARG A 82 -6.54 7.97 -11.03
N GLY A 83 -5.83 8.68 -10.16
CA GLY A 83 -6.07 8.68 -8.71
C GLY A 83 -5.18 7.71 -7.94
N LEU A 84 -5.59 7.40 -6.70
CA LEU A 84 -4.84 6.53 -5.81
C LEU A 84 -4.77 5.10 -6.39
N LEU A 85 -3.55 4.57 -6.50
CA LEU A 85 -3.26 3.24 -7.05
C LEU A 85 -3.81 3.07 -8.49
N ALA A 86 -3.70 4.11 -9.30
CA ALA A 86 -4.19 4.14 -10.68
C ALA A 86 -3.67 2.96 -11.52
N GLY A 87 -4.58 2.34 -12.27
CA GLY A 87 -4.26 1.23 -13.18
C GLY A 87 -3.90 -0.10 -12.52
N LEU A 88 -3.77 -0.16 -11.19
CA LEU A 88 -3.50 -1.39 -10.45
C LEU A 88 -4.77 -2.22 -10.25
N TRP A 89 -4.59 -3.49 -9.93
CA TRP A 89 -5.70 -4.40 -9.63
C TRP A 89 -6.12 -4.29 -8.16
N GLU A 90 -7.39 -4.56 -7.88
CA GLU A 90 -7.94 -4.63 -6.53
C GLU A 90 -9.05 -5.67 -6.40
N PHE A 91 -9.30 -6.09 -5.16
CA PHE A 91 -10.53 -6.80 -4.84
C PHE A 91 -11.72 -5.82 -4.85
N PRO A 92 -12.91 -6.25 -5.29
CA PRO A 92 -14.13 -5.48 -5.12
C PRO A 92 -14.29 -5.02 -3.67
N ALA A 93 -14.63 -3.74 -3.49
CA ALA A 93 -14.68 -3.12 -2.18
C ALA A 93 -15.88 -2.19 -2.05
N LEU A 94 -16.44 -2.13 -0.84
CA LEU A 94 -17.46 -1.18 -0.43
C LEU A 94 -16.86 -0.08 0.44
N PRO A 95 -17.36 1.17 0.35
CA PRO A 95 -17.04 2.19 1.32
C PRO A 95 -17.64 1.82 2.68
N GLY A 96 -16.89 2.05 3.76
CA GLY A 96 -17.33 1.78 5.12
C GLY A 96 -17.17 0.33 5.55
N VAL A 97 -17.77 0.03 6.71
CA VAL A 97 -17.81 -1.29 7.33
C VAL A 97 -19.18 -1.92 7.10
N THR A 98 -19.22 -3.24 6.97
CA THR A 98 -20.48 -3.99 6.80
C THR A 98 -20.39 -5.35 7.46
N ASP A 99 -21.55 -5.97 7.68
CA ASP A 99 -21.67 -7.32 8.22
C ASP A 99 -21.64 -8.38 7.11
N ALA A 100 -21.70 -9.65 7.48
CA ALA A 100 -21.68 -10.75 6.51
C ALA A 100 -22.87 -10.71 5.53
N SER A 101 -24.03 -10.23 5.99
CA SER A 101 -25.24 -10.08 5.17
C SER A 101 -25.07 -8.99 4.12
N GLY A 102 -24.53 -7.83 4.50
CA GLY A 102 -24.21 -6.75 3.60
C GLY A 102 -23.13 -7.13 2.58
N ALA A 103 -22.10 -7.86 3.01
CA ALA A 103 -21.08 -8.41 2.11
C ALA A 103 -21.68 -9.39 1.08
N ARG A 104 -22.58 -10.28 1.51
CA ARG A 104 -23.31 -11.21 0.63
C ARG A 104 -24.17 -10.47 -0.41
N ASN A 105 -24.93 -9.46 0.04
CA ASN A 105 -25.79 -8.67 -0.83
C ASN A 105 -24.98 -7.88 -1.86
N ALA A 106 -23.84 -7.31 -1.45
CA ALA A 106 -22.95 -6.61 -2.37
C ALA A 106 -22.34 -7.56 -3.41
N ALA A 107 -21.91 -8.76 -3.02
CA ALA A 107 -21.43 -9.77 -3.95
C ALA A 107 -22.51 -10.18 -4.98
N ALA A 108 -23.77 -10.28 -4.56
CA ALA A 108 -24.88 -10.50 -5.49
C ALA A 108 -25.02 -9.37 -6.52
N GLY A 109 -24.74 -8.12 -6.13
CA GLY A 109 -24.65 -6.97 -7.04
C GLY A 109 -23.52 -7.08 -8.08
N PHE A 110 -22.46 -7.82 -7.77
CA PHE A 110 -21.42 -8.23 -8.72
C PHE A 110 -21.75 -9.53 -9.47
N GLY A 111 -23.03 -9.94 -9.47
CA GLY A 111 -23.48 -11.18 -10.11
C GLY A 111 -22.89 -12.43 -9.49
N PHE A 112 -22.47 -12.39 -8.23
CA PHE A 112 -21.85 -13.53 -7.54
C PHE A 112 -22.78 -14.10 -6.48
N ALA A 113 -23.21 -15.35 -6.66
CA ALA A 113 -24.06 -16.05 -5.71
C ALA A 113 -23.19 -16.74 -4.67
N ALA A 114 -22.91 -16.04 -3.56
CA ALA A 114 -22.17 -16.61 -2.44
C ALA A 114 -23.00 -17.69 -1.73
N THR A 115 -22.43 -18.87 -1.54
CA THR A 115 -22.97 -19.96 -0.72
C THR A 115 -22.49 -19.83 0.72
N ASP A 116 -21.19 -19.60 0.90
CA ASP A 116 -20.55 -19.41 2.21
C ASP A 116 -19.89 -18.04 2.32
N VAL A 117 -19.92 -17.46 3.52
CA VAL A 117 -19.34 -16.14 3.81
C VAL A 117 -18.58 -16.18 5.11
N ARG A 118 -17.28 -15.95 5.03
CA ARG A 118 -16.36 -16.00 6.18
C ARG A 118 -15.68 -14.67 6.39
N ARG A 119 -15.72 -14.14 7.61
CA ARG A 119 -14.97 -12.94 7.99
C ARG A 119 -13.48 -13.23 8.04
N LEU A 120 -12.68 -12.35 7.42
CA LEU A 120 -11.22 -12.36 7.48
C LEU A 120 -10.71 -11.34 8.52
N PRO A 121 -9.44 -11.44 8.94
CA PRO A 121 -8.84 -10.44 9.82
C PRO A 121 -8.87 -9.04 9.22
N ASP A 122 -9.05 -8.04 10.07
CA ASP A 122 -8.98 -6.63 9.67
C ASP A 122 -7.53 -6.26 9.35
N ALA A 123 -7.33 -5.35 8.41
CA ALA A 123 -6.01 -4.87 8.02
C ALA A 123 -6.01 -3.36 7.83
N THR A 124 -4.95 -2.71 8.32
CA THR A 124 -4.71 -1.29 8.08
C THR A 124 -3.57 -1.11 7.10
N HIS A 125 -3.76 -0.23 6.13
CA HIS A 125 -2.69 0.20 5.24
C HIS A 125 -2.52 1.73 5.28
N ILE A 126 -1.28 2.17 5.47
CA ILE A 126 -0.94 3.58 5.66
C ILE A 126 -0.24 4.08 4.40
N PHE A 127 -0.88 5.04 3.72
CA PHE A 127 -0.26 5.87 2.68
C PHE A 127 0.31 7.16 3.29
N THR A 128 0.93 8.01 2.47
CA THR A 128 1.44 9.30 2.94
C THR A 128 0.35 10.18 3.54
N HIS A 129 -0.83 10.24 2.90
CA HIS A 129 -1.91 11.18 3.26
C HIS A 129 -3.23 10.50 3.67
N ILE A 130 -3.34 9.19 3.51
CA ILE A 130 -4.58 8.42 3.69
C ILE A 130 -4.25 7.15 4.48
N GLU A 131 -5.16 6.71 5.34
CA GLU A 131 -5.11 5.41 6.02
C GLU A 131 -6.35 4.61 5.65
N TRP A 132 -6.16 3.41 5.11
CA TRP A 132 -7.25 2.48 4.84
C TRP A 132 -7.43 1.54 6.01
N HIS A 133 -8.62 1.55 6.59
CA HIS A 133 -9.05 0.59 7.61
C HIS A 133 -9.96 -0.42 6.93
N MET A 134 -9.42 -1.61 6.65
CA MET A 134 -10.08 -2.62 5.84
C MET A 134 -10.64 -3.75 6.71
N GLN A 135 -11.93 -4.03 6.51
CA GLN A 135 -12.53 -5.31 6.83
C GLN A 135 -12.58 -6.15 5.56
N ALA A 136 -12.60 -7.47 5.68
CA ALA A 136 -12.73 -8.33 4.52
C ALA A 136 -13.58 -9.56 4.80
N TYR A 137 -14.28 -10.02 3.75
CA TYR A 137 -15.02 -11.27 3.75
C TYR A 137 -14.54 -12.13 2.58
N LEU A 138 -14.29 -13.40 2.86
CA LEU A 138 -14.13 -14.45 1.86
C LEU A 138 -15.51 -15.01 1.54
N LEU A 139 -15.90 -14.96 0.27
CA LEU A 139 -17.19 -15.45 -0.20
C LEU A 139 -16.93 -16.59 -1.17
N HIS A 140 -17.30 -17.80 -0.78
CA HIS A 140 -17.28 -18.96 -1.68
C HIS A 140 -18.61 -19.04 -2.41
N GLY A 141 -18.57 -19.34 -3.71
CA GLY A 141 -19.78 -19.44 -4.50
C GLY A 141 -19.51 -19.58 -5.99
N ALA A 142 -20.49 -19.17 -6.79
CA ALA A 142 -20.38 -19.20 -8.25
C ALA A 142 -20.86 -17.87 -8.84
N PRO A 143 -20.21 -17.40 -9.92
CA PRO A 143 -20.73 -16.27 -10.67
C PRO A 143 -21.96 -16.68 -11.49
N SER A 144 -22.86 -15.73 -11.75
CA SER A 144 -24.04 -15.95 -12.59
C SER A 144 -23.68 -16.26 -14.04
N THR A 145 -22.50 -15.81 -14.49
CA THR A 145 -21.94 -16.08 -15.81
C THR A 145 -20.44 -16.31 -15.70
N ALA A 146 -19.85 -17.06 -16.65
CA ALA A 146 -18.41 -17.36 -16.64
C ALA A 146 -17.54 -16.11 -16.84
N THR A 147 -18.09 -15.06 -17.44
CA THR A 147 -17.43 -13.76 -17.61
C THR A 147 -17.83 -12.83 -16.47
N PRO A 148 -16.90 -12.14 -15.81
CA PRO A 148 -17.24 -11.11 -14.84
C PRO A 148 -18.23 -10.09 -15.39
N PRO A 149 -19.28 -9.71 -14.65
CA PRO A 149 -20.28 -8.76 -15.15
C PRO A 149 -19.75 -7.32 -15.21
N VAL A 150 -18.61 -7.04 -14.57
CA VAL A 150 -17.95 -5.73 -14.62
C VAL A 150 -16.97 -5.68 -15.79
N PRO A 151 -17.07 -4.71 -16.72
CA PRO A 151 -16.13 -4.58 -17.83
C PRO A 151 -14.68 -4.45 -17.35
N GLY A 152 -13.79 -5.28 -17.90
CA GLY A 152 -12.37 -5.29 -17.54
C GLY A 152 -12.04 -6.01 -16.23
N ALA A 153 -13.03 -6.58 -15.54
CA ALA A 153 -12.78 -7.47 -14.41
C ALA A 153 -12.34 -8.86 -14.88
N VAL A 154 -11.61 -9.56 -14.02
CA VAL A 154 -11.05 -10.89 -14.31
C VAL A 154 -11.21 -11.82 -13.11
N PHE A 155 -11.40 -13.11 -13.37
CA PHE A 155 -11.19 -14.15 -12.37
C PHE A 155 -9.74 -14.63 -12.44
N ALA A 156 -8.97 -14.37 -11.39
CA ALA A 156 -7.54 -14.66 -11.34
C ALA A 156 -7.21 -15.67 -10.23
N THR A 157 -6.36 -16.64 -10.54
CA THR A 157 -5.76 -17.52 -9.53
C THR A 157 -4.72 -16.78 -8.67
N PRO A 158 -4.41 -17.27 -7.47
CA PRO A 158 -3.29 -16.78 -6.65
C PRO A 158 -1.95 -16.68 -7.39
N GLU A 159 -1.69 -17.55 -8.37
CA GLU A 159 -0.48 -17.50 -9.19
C GLU A 159 -0.53 -16.34 -10.20
N GLN A 160 -1.65 -16.15 -10.89
CA GLN A 160 -1.83 -15.04 -11.83
C GLN A 160 -1.77 -13.67 -11.12
N MET A 161 -2.22 -13.59 -9.87
CA MET A 161 -2.06 -12.39 -9.05
C MET A 161 -0.60 -12.00 -8.77
N GLN A 162 0.31 -12.97 -8.80
CA GLN A 162 1.73 -12.71 -8.55
C GLN A 162 2.47 -12.32 -9.83
N LYS A 163 2.07 -12.91 -10.97
CA LYS A 163 2.80 -12.79 -12.24
C LYS A 163 2.17 -11.81 -13.24
N THR A 164 0.86 -11.62 -13.20
CA THR A 164 0.09 -10.95 -14.27
C THR A 164 -0.72 -9.77 -13.74
N TYR A 165 -1.41 -9.94 -12.61
CA TYR A 165 -2.32 -8.93 -12.07
C TYR A 165 -1.72 -8.26 -10.83
N ALA A 166 -0.99 -7.17 -11.04
CA ALA A 166 -0.29 -6.45 -9.99
C ALA A 166 -1.24 -5.89 -8.91
N LEU A 167 -1.34 -6.61 -7.79
CA LEU A 167 -2.01 -6.16 -6.56
C LEU A 167 -1.05 -5.33 -5.70
N PRO A 168 -1.44 -4.12 -5.26
CA PRO A 168 -0.61 -3.29 -4.40
C PRO A 168 -0.40 -3.90 -3.02
N SER A 169 0.65 -3.45 -2.32
CA SER A 169 0.98 -3.87 -0.95
C SER A 169 -0.14 -3.59 0.06
N ALA A 170 -1.08 -2.70 -0.26
CA ALA A 170 -2.31 -2.48 0.49
C ALA A 170 -3.10 -3.78 0.76
N PHE A 171 -3.03 -4.75 -0.15
CA PHE A 171 -3.73 -6.03 -0.02
C PHE A 171 -2.83 -7.19 0.41
N ALA A 172 -1.61 -6.92 0.89
CA ALA A 172 -0.62 -7.96 1.20
C ALA A 172 -1.12 -8.97 2.25
N THR A 173 -1.86 -8.52 3.28
CA THR A 173 -2.45 -9.40 4.30
C THR A 173 -3.38 -10.42 3.67
N TYR A 174 -4.30 -9.96 2.83
CA TYR A 174 -5.28 -10.83 2.20
C TYR A 174 -4.66 -11.73 1.14
N ARG A 175 -3.67 -11.23 0.38
CA ARG A 175 -2.90 -12.06 -0.56
C ARG A 175 -2.23 -13.23 0.14
N LYS A 176 -1.63 -13.01 1.31
CA LYS A 176 -0.99 -14.08 2.09
C LYS A 176 -2.00 -15.14 2.55
N LEU A 177 -3.23 -14.73 2.89
CA LEU A 177 -4.28 -15.65 3.35
C LEU A 177 -4.84 -16.55 2.24
N ILE A 178 -4.83 -16.08 0.99
CA ILE A 178 -5.37 -16.84 -0.16
C ILE A 178 -4.30 -17.60 -0.96
N CYS A 179 -3.01 -17.28 -0.77
CA CYS A 179 -1.89 -17.96 -1.42
C CYS A 179 -1.27 -19.07 -0.54
N MET A 180 -1.83 -19.35 0.63
CA MET A 180 -1.46 -20.46 1.52
C MET A 180 -2.28 -21.70 1.18
#